data_AF-A0A961XDL2-F1
#
_entry.id   AF-A0A961XDL2-F1
#
_cell.length_a   1.000
_cell.length_b   1.000
_cell.length_c   1.000
_cell.angle_alpha   90.00
_cell.angle_beta   90.00
_cell.angle_gamma   90.00
#
_symmetry.space_group_name_H-M   'P 1'
#
loop_
_entity.id
_entity.type
_entity.pdbx_description
1 polymer ?
#
loop_
_entity_poly.entity_id
_entity_poly.type
_entity_poly.pdbx_seq_one_letter_code
_entity_poly.pdbx_strand_id
1 'polypeptide(L)'
;MRVLPASMILIALALPGAAQAGDAMSDVTRIFGRDPGNGPAHACFIRRYTKAHLASHPDQNVTAMLAYVSKQAGADPYYSVNLQVNFRRIAKPFQVAGSCGRNEQTGALGCGIECDGGSLSVRVKNDQSILVDIPESVRLFDPSESDETAGLPTGARFGADDKLFRLDRTALSDCVPVIYDEEIKAKVVSGAITQ
;
A
#
# COMPACT_ATOMS: atom_id res chain seq x y z
N MET A 1 72.39 -7.03 44.23
CA MET A 1 70.93 -6.94 44.01
C MET A 1 70.69 -6.93 42.51
N ARG A 2 70.11 -8.00 41.95
CA ARG A 2 69.79 -8.13 40.52
C ARG A 2 68.36 -7.64 40.30
N VAL A 3 68.14 -6.76 39.33
CA VAL A 3 66.81 -6.32 38.90
C VAL A 3 66.71 -6.55 37.40
N LEU A 4 65.84 -7.46 36.97
CA LEU A 4 65.38 -7.61 35.59
C LEU A 4 64.16 -6.71 35.38
N PRO A 5 64.00 -6.00 34.24
CA PRO A 5 62.70 -5.53 33.80
C PRO A 5 62.08 -6.51 32.80
N ALA A 6 60.80 -6.78 33.03
CA ALA A 6 59.95 -7.70 32.30
C ALA A 6 59.48 -7.11 30.96
N SER A 7 59.59 -7.90 29.89
CA SER A 7 58.89 -7.64 28.62
C SER A 7 57.41 -7.93 28.76
N MET A 8 56.58 -6.90 28.63
CA MET A 8 55.12 -7.01 28.63
C MET A 8 54.63 -7.09 27.17
N ILE A 9 54.10 -8.26 26.78
CA ILE A 9 53.50 -8.52 25.47
C ILE A 9 52.08 -7.93 25.47
N LEU A 10 51.80 -6.95 24.60
CA LEU A 10 50.43 -6.48 24.33
C LEU A 10 49.69 -7.50 23.46
N ILE A 11 48.66 -8.13 24.02
CA ILE A 11 47.69 -8.94 23.29
C ILE A 11 46.59 -8.00 22.79
N ALA A 12 46.51 -7.79 21.47
CA ALA A 12 45.41 -7.07 20.85
C ALA A 12 44.17 -7.98 20.82
N LEU A 13 43.19 -7.70 21.69
CA LEU A 13 41.86 -8.31 21.66
C LEU A 13 41.08 -7.77 20.46
N ALA A 14 40.94 -8.60 19.42
CA ALA A 14 39.97 -8.37 18.36
C ALA A 14 38.55 -8.61 18.93
N LEU A 15 37.80 -7.53 19.11
CA LEU A 15 36.37 -7.59 19.41
C LEU A 15 35.62 -8.07 18.14
N PRO A 16 34.90 -9.19 18.18
CA PRO A 16 33.95 -9.50 17.12
C PRO A 16 32.83 -8.47 17.15
N GLY A 17 32.74 -7.65 16.11
CA GLY A 17 31.60 -6.79 15.88
C GLY A 17 30.36 -7.65 15.69
N ALA A 18 29.53 -7.73 16.73
CA ALA A 18 28.17 -8.22 16.57
C ALA A 18 27.44 -7.23 15.67
N ALA A 19 27.29 -7.57 14.39
CA ALA A 19 26.30 -6.95 13.54
C ALA A 19 24.94 -7.21 14.21
N GLN A 20 24.36 -6.19 14.86
CA GLN A 20 22.94 -6.19 15.14
C GLN A 20 22.23 -6.21 13.79
N ALA A 21 21.83 -7.40 13.35
CA ALA A 21 20.72 -7.54 12.42
C ALA A 21 19.50 -6.97 13.15
N GLY A 22 19.25 -5.68 13.00
CA GLY A 22 17.97 -5.11 13.37
C GLY A 22 16.91 -5.87 12.59
N ASP A 23 15.86 -6.32 13.28
CA ASP A 23 14.65 -6.90 12.68
C ASP A 23 14.04 -5.89 11.69
N ALA A 24 14.53 -5.90 10.46
CA ALA A 24 13.93 -5.16 9.36
C ALA A 24 12.69 -5.94 8.94
N MET A 25 11.57 -5.68 9.61
CA MET A 25 10.26 -6.15 9.13
C MET A 25 10.13 -5.77 7.66
N SER A 26 9.82 -6.77 6.84
CA SER A 26 9.60 -6.55 5.41
C SER A 26 8.44 -5.56 5.21
N ASP A 27 8.49 -4.77 4.14
CA ASP A 27 7.39 -3.83 3.83
C ASP A 27 6.04 -4.54 3.70
N VAL A 28 6.02 -5.77 3.20
CA VAL A 28 4.82 -6.62 3.16
C VAL A 28 4.29 -6.89 4.57
N THR A 29 5.17 -7.25 5.51
CA THR A 29 4.81 -7.45 6.93
C THR A 29 4.20 -6.18 7.52
N ARG A 30 4.73 -5.00 7.16
CA ARG A 30 4.20 -3.71 7.64
C ARG A 30 2.89 -3.33 6.95
N ILE A 31 2.71 -3.61 5.66
CA ILE A 31 1.42 -3.41 4.97
C ILE A 31 0.33 -4.22 5.66
N PHE A 32 0.56 -5.51 5.92
CA PHE A 32 -0.44 -6.38 6.53
C PHE A 32 -0.48 -6.33 8.06
N GLY A 33 0.46 -5.65 8.72
CA GLY A 33 0.56 -5.61 10.18
C GLY A 33 1.03 -6.92 10.82
N ARG A 34 1.25 -7.96 10.01
CA ARG A 34 1.75 -9.29 10.38
C ARG A 34 2.45 -9.94 9.20
N ASP A 35 3.25 -10.96 9.43
CA ASP A 35 3.77 -11.81 8.36
C ASP A 35 2.60 -12.63 7.76
N PRO A 36 2.29 -12.47 6.47
CA PRO A 36 1.21 -13.22 5.86
C PRO A 36 1.57 -14.69 5.56
N GLY A 37 2.86 -15.05 5.50
CA GLY A 37 3.33 -16.37 5.08
C GLY A 37 2.68 -16.83 3.77
N ASN A 38 2.28 -18.10 3.72
CA ASN A 38 1.57 -18.68 2.56
C ASN A 38 0.04 -18.45 2.60
N GLY A 39 -0.48 -17.89 3.69
CA GLY A 39 -1.92 -17.66 3.89
C GLY A 39 -2.43 -16.39 3.22
N PRO A 40 -3.76 -16.19 3.20
CA PRO A 40 -4.35 -14.95 2.75
C PRO A 40 -4.09 -13.82 3.76
N ALA A 41 -4.01 -12.60 3.25
CA ALA A 41 -3.88 -11.40 4.07
C ALA A 41 -4.59 -10.21 3.44
N HIS A 42 -5.06 -9.31 4.29
CA HIS A 42 -5.96 -8.23 3.91
C HIS A 42 -5.56 -6.98 4.68
N ALA A 43 -5.52 -5.84 3.98
CA ALA A 43 -5.25 -4.56 4.63
C ALA A 43 -6.09 -3.46 4.00
N CYS A 44 -6.68 -2.61 4.84
CA CYS A 44 -7.49 -1.47 4.43
C CYS A 44 -6.84 -0.16 4.84
N PHE A 45 -6.85 0.81 3.93
CA PHE A 45 -6.33 2.15 4.15
C PHE A 45 -7.24 3.20 3.53
N ILE A 46 -7.31 4.38 4.14
CA ILE A 46 -8.18 5.46 3.69
C ILE A 46 -7.49 6.82 3.79
N ARG A 47 -7.84 7.70 2.87
CA ARG A 47 -7.57 9.13 2.93
C ARG A 47 -8.84 9.89 2.58
N ARG A 48 -9.19 10.88 3.41
CA ARG A 48 -10.21 11.88 3.11
C ARG A 48 -9.59 13.26 3.28
N TYR A 49 -9.66 14.10 2.26
CA TYR A 49 -9.12 15.45 2.31
C TYR A 49 -10.18 16.43 2.81
N THR A 50 -9.77 17.32 3.71
CA THR A 50 -10.64 18.38 4.22
C THR A 50 -10.84 19.46 3.17
N LYS A 51 -11.90 20.25 3.31
CA LYS A 51 -12.11 21.44 2.47
C LYS A 51 -10.91 22.39 2.50
N ALA A 52 -10.29 22.57 3.68
CA ALA A 52 -9.11 23.43 3.83
C ALA A 52 -7.90 22.91 3.04
N HIS A 53 -7.60 21.60 3.11
CA HIS A 53 -6.55 20.98 2.31
C HIS A 53 -6.81 21.15 0.81
N LEU A 54 -8.04 20.87 0.39
CA LEU A 54 -8.46 20.98 -1.01
C LEU A 54 -8.46 22.44 -1.51
N ALA A 55 -8.65 23.42 -0.64
CA ALA A 55 -8.52 24.83 -1.02
C ALA A 55 -7.07 25.25 -1.23
N SER A 56 -6.11 24.65 -0.49
CA SER A 56 -4.68 24.93 -0.65
C SER A 56 -4.00 24.11 -1.77
N HIS A 57 -4.70 23.15 -2.37
CA HIS A 57 -4.21 22.33 -3.49
C HIS A 57 -5.23 22.38 -4.64
N PRO A 58 -5.29 23.50 -5.39
CA PRO A 58 -6.32 23.71 -6.40
C PRO A 58 -6.24 22.70 -7.56
N ASP A 59 -5.07 22.15 -7.85
CA ASP A 59 -4.85 21.19 -8.94
C ASP A 59 -5.04 19.72 -8.52
N GLN A 60 -5.31 19.48 -7.24
CA GLN A 60 -5.71 18.18 -6.71
C GLN A 60 -7.20 17.94 -6.99
N ASN A 61 -7.58 16.94 -7.77
CA ASN A 61 -8.97 16.60 -8.06
C ASN A 61 -9.50 15.46 -7.16
N VAL A 62 -8.65 14.54 -6.71
CA VAL A 62 -9.02 13.48 -5.78
C VAL A 62 -9.33 14.07 -4.40
N THR A 63 -10.49 13.70 -3.86
CA THR A 63 -10.99 14.17 -2.56
C THR A 63 -10.98 13.10 -1.49
N ALA A 64 -11.09 11.84 -1.88
CA ALA A 64 -10.92 10.69 -1.02
C ALA A 64 -10.39 9.51 -1.82
N MET A 65 -9.65 8.65 -1.13
CA MET A 65 -9.15 7.39 -1.66
C MET A 65 -9.29 6.32 -0.57
N LEU A 66 -9.80 5.16 -0.96
CA LEU A 66 -9.85 3.95 -0.15
C LEU A 66 -9.02 2.90 -0.89
N ALA A 67 -8.14 2.21 -0.18
CA ALA A 67 -7.27 1.19 -0.75
C ALA A 67 -7.40 -0.11 0.03
N TYR A 68 -7.76 -1.17 -0.69
CA TYR A 68 -7.72 -2.54 -0.21
C TYR A 68 -6.54 -3.24 -0.86
N VAL A 69 -5.57 -3.64 -0.03
CA VAL A 69 -4.42 -4.44 -0.46
C VAL A 69 -4.65 -5.86 0.04
N SER A 70 -4.52 -6.84 -0.83
CA SER A 70 -4.72 -8.24 -0.45
C SER A 70 -3.65 -9.16 -1.00
N LYS A 71 -3.49 -10.30 -0.35
CA LYS A 71 -2.65 -11.41 -0.76
C LYS A 71 -3.51 -12.67 -0.84
N GLN A 72 -3.42 -13.41 -1.94
CA GLN A 72 -4.04 -14.72 -2.08
C GLN A 72 -3.22 -15.82 -1.39
N ALA A 73 -3.89 -16.89 -0.98
CA ALA A 73 -3.21 -18.08 -0.44
C ALA A 73 -2.48 -18.82 -1.57
N GLY A 74 -1.28 -19.35 -1.29
CA GLY A 74 -0.50 -20.06 -2.32
C GLY A 74 1.00 -20.11 -2.02
N ALA A 75 1.73 -20.85 -2.86
CA ALA A 75 3.19 -20.96 -2.80
C ALA A 75 3.88 -19.70 -3.34
N ASP A 76 3.34 -19.11 -4.39
CA ASP A 76 3.79 -17.82 -4.91
C ASP A 76 2.83 -16.71 -4.43
N PRO A 77 3.33 -15.66 -3.77
CA PRO A 77 2.47 -14.61 -3.25
C PRO A 77 1.96 -13.72 -4.38
N TYR A 78 0.67 -13.86 -4.70
CA TYR A 78 -0.02 -12.93 -5.58
C TYR A 78 -0.68 -11.83 -4.73
N TYR A 79 -0.24 -10.59 -4.96
CA TYR A 79 -0.80 -9.40 -4.31
C TYR A 79 -1.73 -8.67 -5.27
N SER A 80 -2.73 -8.01 -4.72
CA SER A 80 -3.63 -7.14 -5.47
C SER A 80 -3.89 -5.84 -4.73
N VAL A 81 -4.26 -4.81 -5.50
CA VAL A 81 -4.71 -3.53 -4.99
C VAL A 81 -6.01 -3.14 -5.66
N ASN A 82 -7.03 -2.86 -4.86
CA ASN A 82 -8.29 -2.28 -5.31
C ASN A 82 -8.44 -0.90 -4.67
N LEU A 83 -8.68 0.11 -5.48
CA LEU A 83 -8.89 1.47 -5.03
C LEU A 83 -10.33 1.90 -5.30
N GLN A 84 -10.89 2.71 -4.41
CA GLN A 84 -12.00 3.61 -4.70
C GLN A 84 -11.50 5.04 -4.65
N VAL A 85 -11.85 5.84 -5.65
CA VAL A 85 -11.41 7.22 -5.80
C VAL A 85 -12.63 8.14 -5.97
N ASN A 86 -12.67 9.22 -5.20
CA ASN A 86 -13.72 10.25 -5.28
C ASN A 86 -13.14 11.55 -5.83
N PHE A 87 -13.85 12.22 -6.73
CA PHE A 87 -13.41 13.47 -7.37
C PHE A 87 -14.27 14.67 -6.96
N ARG A 88 -13.72 15.90 -6.98
CA ARG A 88 -14.39 17.12 -6.47
C ARG A 88 -15.78 17.39 -7.02
N ARG A 89 -15.96 17.15 -8.33
CA ARG A 89 -17.17 17.55 -9.08
C ARG A 89 -18.02 16.36 -9.50
N ILE A 90 -17.76 15.18 -8.93
CA ILE A 90 -18.51 13.97 -9.24
C ILE A 90 -19.00 13.35 -7.94
N ALA A 91 -20.31 13.13 -7.88
CA ALA A 91 -20.97 12.63 -6.68
C ALA A 91 -20.66 11.15 -6.40
N LYS A 92 -20.43 10.36 -7.45
CA LYS A 92 -20.13 8.92 -7.35
C LYS A 92 -18.63 8.62 -7.36
N PRO A 93 -18.19 7.54 -6.70
CA PRO A 93 -16.81 7.08 -6.78
C PRO A 93 -16.52 6.30 -8.06
N PHE A 94 -15.24 6.16 -8.37
CA PHE A 94 -14.70 5.26 -9.40
C PHE A 94 -13.73 4.30 -8.76
N GLN A 95 -13.40 3.23 -9.48
CA GLN A 95 -12.54 2.19 -8.96
C GLN A 95 -11.33 1.94 -9.87
N VAL A 96 -10.30 1.35 -9.28
CA VAL A 96 -9.06 0.88 -9.94
C VAL A 96 -8.77 -0.51 -9.39
N ALA A 97 -8.40 -1.44 -10.25
CA ALA A 97 -7.92 -2.76 -9.85
C ALA A 97 -6.56 -3.03 -10.48
N GLY A 98 -5.67 -3.65 -9.70
CA GLY A 98 -4.33 -3.97 -10.16
C GLY A 98 -3.75 -5.22 -9.52
N SER A 99 -2.94 -5.91 -10.32
CA SER A 99 -2.10 -7.02 -9.88
C SER A 99 -0.74 -6.48 -9.44
N CYS A 100 -0.25 -6.90 -8.29
CA CYS A 100 0.97 -6.37 -7.70
C CYS A 100 2.04 -7.44 -7.52
N GLY A 101 3.29 -7.05 -7.80
CA GLY A 101 4.49 -7.81 -7.50
C GLY A 101 5.36 -7.05 -6.50
N ARG A 102 6.14 -7.79 -5.72
CA ARG A 102 7.14 -7.17 -4.83
C ARG A 102 8.32 -6.67 -5.65
N ASN A 103 8.75 -5.44 -5.39
CA ASN A 103 10.01 -4.93 -5.89
C ASN A 103 11.10 -5.18 -4.83
N GLU A 104 12.03 -6.08 -5.13
CA GLU A 104 13.11 -6.46 -4.19
C GLU A 104 14.10 -5.33 -3.88
N GLN A 105 14.21 -4.31 -4.74
CA GLN A 105 15.12 -3.19 -4.55
C GLN A 105 14.52 -2.11 -3.65
N THR A 106 13.21 -1.85 -3.79
CA THR A 106 12.54 -0.76 -3.08
C THR A 106 11.68 -1.23 -1.91
N GLY A 107 11.36 -2.52 -1.83
CA GLY A 107 10.41 -3.09 -0.87
C GLY A 107 8.94 -2.82 -1.22
N ALA A 108 8.66 -1.91 -2.15
CA ALA A 108 7.32 -1.53 -2.56
C ALA A 108 6.61 -2.64 -3.34
N LEU A 109 5.28 -2.61 -3.32
CA LEU A 109 4.45 -3.35 -4.26
C LEU A 109 4.30 -2.51 -5.54
N GLY A 110 4.86 -2.98 -6.65
CA GLY A 110 4.62 -2.41 -7.97
C GLY A 110 3.41 -3.08 -8.61
N CYS A 111 2.43 -2.29 -9.05
CA CYS A 111 1.15 -2.81 -9.52
C CYS A 111 0.87 -2.39 -10.96
N GLY A 112 0.57 -3.37 -11.81
CA GLY A 112 0.00 -3.15 -13.13
C GLY A 112 -1.52 -3.09 -13.04
N ILE A 113 -2.12 -2.07 -13.65
CA ILE A 113 -3.57 -1.89 -13.68
C ILE A 113 -4.16 -2.71 -14.82
N GLU A 114 -5.32 -3.31 -14.56
CA GLU A 114 -6.00 -4.17 -15.53
C GLU A 114 -6.26 -3.45 -16.87
N CYS A 115 -6.30 -4.25 -17.95
CA CYS A 115 -6.53 -3.78 -19.33
C CYS A 115 -5.57 -2.66 -19.77
N ASP A 116 -4.27 -2.81 -19.45
CA ASP A 116 -3.20 -1.85 -19.73
C ASP A 116 -3.50 -0.45 -19.20
N GLY A 117 -4.17 -0.39 -18.04
CA GLY A 117 -4.64 0.84 -17.43
C GLY A 117 -3.55 1.70 -16.77
N GLY A 118 -2.27 1.46 -17.06
CA GLY A 118 -1.14 2.11 -16.42
C GLY A 118 -0.61 1.36 -15.20
N SER A 119 0.12 2.06 -14.35
CA SER A 119 0.77 1.47 -13.17
C SER A 119 0.71 2.39 -11.96
N LEU A 120 0.78 1.78 -10.78
CA LEU A 120 0.95 2.47 -9.51
C LEU A 120 1.88 1.67 -8.60
N SER A 121 2.33 2.29 -7.51
CA SER A 121 3.03 1.54 -6.46
C SER A 121 2.46 1.81 -5.08
N VAL A 122 2.56 0.81 -4.20
CA VAL A 122 2.19 0.89 -2.79
C VAL A 122 3.44 0.65 -1.96
N ARG A 123 3.80 1.61 -1.12
CA ARG A 123 4.97 1.52 -0.23
C ARG A 123 4.64 1.93 1.19
N VAL A 124 5.37 1.40 2.15
CA VAL A 124 5.17 1.71 3.56
C VAL A 124 5.68 3.13 3.85
N LYS A 125 4.88 3.92 4.56
CA LYS A 125 5.36 5.17 5.17
C LYS A 125 5.78 4.93 6.62
N ASN A 126 4.92 4.23 7.35
CA ASN A 126 5.13 3.76 8.72
C ASN A 126 4.09 2.67 9.01
N ASP A 127 4.03 2.16 10.23
CA ASP A 127 3.20 0.99 10.57
C ASP A 127 1.69 1.25 10.44
N GLN A 128 1.29 2.53 10.42
CA GLN A 128 -0.09 2.99 10.36
C GLN A 128 -0.46 3.62 9.02
N SER A 129 0.45 3.74 8.06
CA SER A 129 0.16 4.38 6.79
C SER A 129 1.02 3.91 5.62
N ILE A 130 0.40 3.91 4.45
CA ILE A 130 1.05 3.64 3.18
C ILE A 130 1.10 4.91 2.33
N LEU A 131 1.95 4.87 1.31
CA LEU A 131 1.96 5.78 0.19
C LEU A 131 1.52 5.04 -1.06
N VAL A 132 0.55 5.58 -1.77
CA VAL A 132 0.12 5.16 -3.10
C VAL A 132 0.68 6.18 -4.10
N ASP A 133 1.57 5.72 -4.98
CA ASP A 133 2.24 6.54 -5.99
C ASP A 133 1.62 6.28 -7.37
N ILE A 134 1.15 7.33 -8.02
CA ILE A 134 0.47 7.35 -9.33
C ILE A 134 1.13 8.47 -10.17
N PRO A 135 2.33 8.24 -10.73
CA PRO A 135 3.13 9.32 -11.31
C PRO A 135 2.51 9.91 -12.60
N GLU A 136 1.77 9.11 -13.35
CA GLU A 136 1.08 9.54 -14.58
C GLU A 136 -0.42 9.63 -14.36
N SER A 137 -1.11 8.50 -14.51
CA SER A 137 -2.52 8.29 -14.22
C SER A 137 -2.76 6.78 -14.23
N VAL A 138 -3.89 6.35 -13.69
CA VAL A 138 -4.37 4.98 -13.87
C VAL A 138 -5.78 5.00 -14.46
N ARG A 139 -6.12 3.93 -15.19
CA ARG A 139 -7.47 3.70 -15.72
C ARG A 139 -8.43 3.60 -14.55
N LEU A 140 -9.52 4.32 -14.67
CA LEU A 140 -10.65 4.27 -13.76
C LEU A 140 -11.74 3.45 -14.43
N PHE A 141 -12.49 2.69 -13.63
CA PHE A 141 -13.73 2.09 -14.05
C PHE A 141 -14.89 2.59 -13.19
N ASP A 142 -16.07 2.59 -13.77
CA ASP A 142 -17.29 3.03 -13.13
C ASP A 142 -18.06 1.82 -12.62
N PRO A 143 -18.10 1.57 -11.31
CA PRO A 143 -18.72 0.35 -10.78
C PRO A 143 -20.24 0.29 -10.97
N SER A 144 -20.88 1.39 -11.43
CA SER A 144 -22.31 1.37 -11.78
C SER A 144 -22.58 1.04 -13.25
N GLU A 145 -21.55 0.98 -14.09
CA GLU A 145 -21.69 0.72 -15.52
C GLU A 145 -21.31 -0.73 -15.81
N SER A 146 -22.18 -1.47 -16.49
CA SER A 146 -21.87 -2.82 -16.95
C SER A 146 -21.04 -2.85 -18.23
N ASP A 147 -20.98 -1.72 -18.95
CA ASP A 147 -20.22 -1.56 -20.18
C ASP A 147 -18.91 -0.84 -19.88
N GLU A 148 -17.80 -1.59 -19.82
CA GLU A 148 -16.46 -1.06 -19.57
C GLU A 148 -15.90 -0.21 -20.73
N THR A 149 -16.62 -0.14 -21.86
CA THR A 149 -16.29 0.75 -22.99
C THR A 149 -17.00 2.09 -22.89
N ALA A 150 -17.97 2.24 -21.98
CA ALA A 150 -18.60 3.52 -21.70
C ALA A 150 -17.55 4.54 -21.24
N GLY A 151 -17.52 5.70 -21.89
CA GLY A 151 -16.60 6.77 -21.54
C GLY A 151 -16.87 7.29 -20.13
N LEU A 152 -15.81 7.63 -19.41
CA LEU A 152 -15.93 8.24 -18.08
C LEU A 152 -16.49 9.67 -18.18
N PRO A 153 -17.31 10.12 -17.22
CA PRO A 153 -17.82 11.48 -17.21
C PRO A 153 -16.69 12.50 -17.10
N THR A 154 -16.91 13.69 -17.65
CA THR A 154 -15.93 14.78 -17.58
C THR A 154 -15.61 15.10 -16.12
N GLY A 155 -14.32 15.01 -15.76
CA GLY A 155 -13.83 15.27 -14.41
C GLY A 155 -13.48 14.01 -13.60
N ALA A 156 -13.80 12.80 -14.09
CA ALA A 156 -13.36 11.54 -13.51
C ALA A 156 -11.93 11.24 -13.97
N ARG A 157 -10.97 12.00 -13.45
CA ARG A 157 -9.55 11.90 -13.78
C ARG A 157 -8.68 12.45 -12.66
N PHE A 158 -7.47 11.96 -12.56
CA PHE A 158 -6.44 12.52 -11.69
C PHE A 158 -6.04 13.93 -12.18
N GLY A 159 -5.90 14.87 -11.25
CA GLY A 159 -5.36 16.21 -11.46
C GLY A 159 -3.82 16.23 -11.46
N ALA A 160 -3.25 17.42 -11.59
CA ALA A 160 -1.79 17.56 -11.67
C ALA A 160 -1.10 17.23 -10.33
N ASP A 161 -1.74 17.54 -9.20
CA ASP A 161 -1.25 17.24 -7.85
C ASP A 161 -1.57 15.82 -7.38
N ASP A 162 -2.37 15.06 -8.14
CA ASP A 162 -2.89 13.75 -7.76
C ASP A 162 -1.88 12.62 -8.05
N LYS A 163 -0.66 12.75 -7.49
CA LYS A 163 0.48 11.87 -7.80
C LYS A 163 0.92 10.98 -6.65
N LEU A 164 0.75 11.43 -5.42
CA LEU A 164 1.21 10.72 -4.23
C LEU A 164 0.20 10.90 -3.11
N PHE A 165 -0.33 9.78 -2.63
CA PHE A 165 -1.36 9.77 -1.60
C PHE A 165 -0.85 9.05 -0.37
N ARG A 166 -0.87 9.74 0.78
CA ARG A 166 -0.76 9.06 2.08
C ARG A 166 -2.15 8.56 2.46
N LEU A 167 -2.27 7.26 2.69
CA LEU A 167 -3.47 6.65 3.24
C LEU A 167 -3.16 6.08 4.62
N ASP A 168 -4.07 6.29 5.56
CA ASP A 168 -3.96 5.82 6.93
C ASP A 168 -4.72 4.50 7.07
N ARG A 169 -4.18 3.56 7.86
CA ARG A 169 -4.81 2.27 8.12
C ARG A 169 -6.18 2.49 8.76
N THR A 170 -7.16 1.69 8.35
CA THR A 170 -8.53 1.73 8.88
C THR A 170 -9.11 0.32 8.99
N ALA A 171 -10.29 0.18 9.58
CA ALA A 171 -10.93 -1.13 9.73
C ALA A 171 -11.19 -1.80 8.37
N LEU A 172 -11.03 -3.12 8.30
CA LEU A 172 -11.26 -3.88 7.07
C LEU A 172 -12.69 -3.73 6.53
N SER A 173 -13.66 -3.54 7.43
CA SER A 173 -15.06 -3.27 7.07
C SER A 173 -15.25 -2.00 6.23
N ASP A 174 -14.35 -1.01 6.35
CA ASP A 174 -14.42 0.20 5.52
C ASP A 174 -14.10 -0.08 4.06
N CYS A 175 -13.36 -1.17 3.77
CA CYS A 175 -12.99 -1.59 2.42
C CYS A 175 -14.02 -2.47 1.72
N VAL A 176 -15.16 -2.79 2.35
CA VAL A 176 -16.24 -3.58 1.71
C VAL A 176 -16.61 -3.11 0.29
N PRO A 177 -16.69 -1.79 -0.01
CA PRO A 177 -16.99 -1.32 -1.37
C PRO A 177 -15.95 -1.70 -2.46
N VAL A 178 -14.73 -2.04 -2.07
CA VAL A 178 -13.60 -2.37 -2.98
C VAL A 178 -13.13 -3.82 -2.87
N ILE A 179 -13.86 -4.65 -2.13
CA ILE A 179 -13.64 -6.10 -2.10
C ILE A 179 -14.51 -6.71 -3.18
N TYR A 180 -13.90 -7.30 -4.22
CA TYR A 180 -14.66 -7.91 -5.33
C TYR A 180 -14.96 -9.40 -5.12
N ASP A 181 -14.18 -10.05 -4.27
CA ASP A 181 -14.46 -11.43 -3.86
C ASP A 181 -15.64 -11.44 -2.88
N GLU A 182 -16.79 -11.96 -3.32
CA GLU A 182 -18.02 -11.98 -2.53
C GLU A 182 -17.92 -12.84 -1.27
N GLU A 183 -17.11 -13.91 -1.28
CA GLU A 183 -16.88 -14.75 -0.10
C GLU A 183 -16.08 -13.97 0.95
N ILE A 184 -14.99 -13.32 0.54
CA ILE A 184 -14.20 -12.45 1.42
C ILE A 184 -15.05 -11.29 1.92
N LYS A 185 -15.85 -10.67 1.06
CA LYS A 185 -16.76 -9.58 1.44
C LYS A 185 -17.72 -10.04 2.53
N ALA A 186 -18.39 -11.17 2.36
CA ALA A 186 -19.31 -11.73 3.35
C ALA A 186 -18.61 -12.04 4.69
N LYS A 187 -17.38 -12.56 4.64
CA LYS A 187 -16.56 -12.83 5.83
C LYS A 187 -16.12 -11.55 6.55
N VAL A 188 -15.80 -10.48 5.82
CA VAL A 188 -15.49 -9.17 6.42
C VAL A 188 -16.73 -8.55 7.05
N VAL A 189 -17.88 -8.60 6.36
CA VAL A 189 -19.16 -8.07 6.87
C VAL A 189 -19.62 -8.81 8.13
N SER A 190 -19.41 -10.12 8.21
CA SER A 190 -19.73 -10.94 9.39
C SER A 190 -18.67 -10.87 10.51
N GLY A 191 -17.54 -10.18 10.27
CA GLY A 191 -16.42 -10.11 11.23
C GLY A 191 -15.59 -11.39 11.33
N ALA A 192 -15.82 -12.38 10.46
CA ALA A 192 -15.02 -13.61 10.40
C ALA A 192 -13.60 -13.35 9.87
N ILE A 193 -13.39 -12.27 9.11
CA ILE A 193 -12.06 -11.78 8.72
C ILE A 193 -11.91 -10.35 9.23
N THR A 194 -10.81 -10.10 9.95
CA THR A 194 -10.36 -8.77 10.34
C THR A 194 -8.96 -8.52 9.79
N GLN A 195 -8.53 -7.26 9.81
CA GLN A 195 -7.14 -6.88 9.51
C GLN A 195 -6.22 -7.29 10.65
#